data_AF-A0A1Q3BF70-F1
#
_entry.id   AF-A0A1Q3BF70-F1
#
_cell.length_a   1.000
_cell.length_b   1.000
_cell.length_c   1.000
_cell.angle_alpha   90.00
_cell.angle_beta   90.00
_cell.angle_gamma   90.00
#
_symmetry.space_group_name_H-M   'P 1'
#
loop_
_entity.id
_entity.type
_entity.pdbx_description
1 polymer ?
#
loop_
_entity_poly.entity_id
_entity_poly.type
_entity_poly.pdbx_seq_one_letter_code
_entity_poly.pdbx_strand_id
1 'polypeptide(L)'
;MEAIVSTRHLLVKFPTKIGVGEVRGDQQVVRQCYKTAIMDKGKQNALPIANAEQRGEVEPERPQPVEDVVQVPLEEGNAEKVFQVGSQFGEVEKEELITFLKNNRDVFVWLAEKVPEINT
;
A
#
# COMPACT_ATOMS: atom_id res chain seq x y z
N MET A 1 -28.73 18.46 -19.33
CA MET A 1 -28.73 17.02 -19.02
C MET A 1 -27.28 16.60 -18.91
N GLU A 2 -26.89 16.03 -17.78
CA GLU A 2 -25.49 15.70 -17.49
C GLU A 2 -25.35 14.18 -17.30
N ALA A 3 -24.29 13.60 -17.86
CA ALA A 3 -23.96 12.19 -17.69
C ALA A 3 -23.03 12.02 -16.49
N ILE A 4 -23.27 10.99 -15.68
CA ILE A 4 -22.44 10.67 -14.52
C ILE A 4 -21.43 9.60 -14.95
N VAL A 5 -20.14 9.91 -14.82
CA VAL A 5 -19.04 9.01 -15.16
C VAL A 5 -18.40 8.48 -13.88
N SER A 6 -18.39 7.16 -13.71
CA SER A 6 -17.62 6.48 -12.67
C SER A 6 -16.42 5.81 -13.32
N THR A 7 -15.25 6.44 -13.21
CA THR A 7 -13.98 5.88 -13.68
C THR A 7 -13.64 4.58 -12.95
N ARG A 8 -13.88 4.53 -11.63
CA ARG A 8 -13.64 3.35 -10.79
C ARG A 8 -14.41 2.11 -11.26
N HIS A 9 -15.66 2.28 -11.70
CA HIS A 9 -16.51 1.16 -12.14
C HIS A 9 -16.62 1.06 -13.67
N LEU A 10 -15.89 1.90 -14.39
CA LEU A 10 -15.96 2.05 -15.84
C LEU A 10 -17.41 2.19 -16.33
N LEU A 11 -18.24 2.95 -15.61
CA LEU A 11 -19.67 3.05 -15.88
C LEU A 11 -20.05 4.49 -16.17
N VAL A 12 -20.77 4.70 -17.27
CA VAL A 12 -21.39 5.98 -17.62
C VAL A 12 -22.89 5.81 -17.55
N LYS A 13 -23.55 6.65 -16.75
CA LYS A 13 -25.01 6.74 -16.69
C LYS A 13 -25.45 8.05 -17.31
N PHE A 14 -26.39 8.02 -18.25
CA PHE A 14 -26.87 9.21 -18.93
C PHE A 14 -28.39 9.17 -19.07
N PRO A 15 -29.06 10.34 -19.01
CA PRO A 15 -30.50 10.40 -19.19
C PRO A 15 -30.89 10.07 -20.64
N THR A 16 -31.98 9.34 -20.80
CA THR A 16 -32.62 8.98 -22.06
C THR A 16 -34.09 9.38 -22.02
N LYS A 17 -34.78 9.36 -23.17
CA LYS A 17 -36.21 9.73 -23.25
C LYS A 17 -37.13 8.85 -22.40
N ILE A 18 -36.68 7.65 -22.01
CA ILE A 18 -37.49 6.62 -21.32
C ILE A 18 -36.90 6.29 -19.92
N GLY A 19 -35.76 6.87 -19.54
CA GLY A 19 -35.12 6.55 -18.26
C GLY A 19 -33.62 6.82 -18.28
N VAL A 20 -32.83 5.99 -17.61
CA VAL A 20 -31.37 6.13 -17.57
C VAL A 20 -30.72 5.05 -18.44
N GLY A 21 -29.90 5.47 -19.39
CA GLY A 21 -29.02 4.60 -20.17
C GLY A 21 -27.70 4.37 -19.44
N GLU A 22 -27.14 3.17 -19.60
CA GLU A 22 -25.86 2.79 -19.00
C GLU A 22 -24.91 2.25 -20.06
N VAL A 23 -23.65 2.69 -20.01
CA VAL A 23 -22.55 2.14 -20.80
C VAL A 23 -21.48 1.68 -19.84
N ARG A 24 -21.13 0.39 -19.89
CA ARG A 24 -20.08 -0.21 -19.06
C ARG A 24 -18.87 -0.54 -19.92
N GLY A 25 -17.70 -0.12 -19.48
CA GLY A 25 -16.42 -0.49 -20.08
C GLY A 25 -15.99 -1.89 -19.67
N ASP A 26 -15.24 -2.54 -20.55
CA ASP A 26 -14.60 -3.82 -20.27
C ASP A 26 -13.29 -3.58 -19.51
N GLN A 27 -13.24 -4.10 -18.28
CA GLN A 27 -12.08 -3.91 -17.41
C GLN A 27 -10.81 -4.59 -17.94
N GLN A 28 -10.93 -5.71 -18.66
CA GLN A 28 -9.77 -6.39 -19.24
C GLN A 28 -9.19 -5.56 -20.39
N VAL A 29 -10.05 -5.06 -21.26
CA VAL A 29 -9.62 -4.20 -22.38
C VAL A 29 -9.00 -2.90 -21.85
N VAL A 30 -9.58 -2.28 -20.83
CA VAL A 30 -9.03 -1.06 -20.21
C VAL A 30 -7.65 -1.32 -19.59
N ARG A 31 -7.47 -2.44 -18.87
CA ARG A 31 -6.15 -2.82 -18.33
C ARG A 31 -5.12 -3.02 -19.44
N GLN A 32 -5.51 -3.68 -20.53
CA GLN A 32 -4.61 -3.89 -21.67
C GLN A 32 -4.26 -2.57 -22.37
N CYS A 33 -5.24 -1.70 -22.64
CA CYS A 33 -5.00 -0.38 -23.23
C CYS A 33 -4.10 0.49 -22.34
N TYR A 34 -4.31 0.47 -21.03
CA TYR A 34 -3.46 1.21 -20.08
C TYR A 34 -2.03 0.69 -20.08
N LYS A 35 -1.85 -0.64 -20.05
CA LYS A 35 -0.52 -1.28 -20.14
C LYS A 35 0.19 -0.89 -21.44
N THR A 36 -0.49 -0.97 -22.58
CA THR A 36 0.07 -0.58 -23.88
C THR A 36 0.42 0.91 -23.91
N ALA A 37 -0.46 1.79 -23.42
CA ALA A 37 -0.22 3.23 -23.40
C ALA A 37 0.98 3.63 -22.51
N ILE A 38 1.21 2.91 -21.41
CA ILE A 38 2.39 3.11 -20.56
C ILE A 38 3.66 2.61 -21.27
N MET A 39 3.59 1.43 -21.87
CA MET A 39 4.74 0.83 -22.55
C MET A 39 5.18 1.66 -23.77
N ASP A 40 4.23 2.24 -24.50
CA ASP A 40 4.46 3.07 -25.68
C ASP A 40 5.02 4.48 -25.33
N LYS A 41 4.72 4.99 -24.13
CA LYS A 41 5.20 6.30 -23.63
C LYS A 41 6.56 6.28 -22.93
N GLY A 42 7.30 5.16 -23.04
CA GLY A 42 8.70 5.08 -22.62
C GLY A 42 8.95 5.48 -21.17
N LYS A 43 8.72 4.58 -20.21
CA LYS A 43 9.28 4.58 -18.82
C LYS A 43 9.33 5.92 -18.06
N GLN A 44 8.49 6.91 -18.38
CA GLN A 44 8.36 8.11 -17.55
C GLN A 44 7.18 7.93 -16.60
N ASN A 45 7.49 7.32 -15.45
CA ASN A 45 6.77 7.43 -14.18
C ASN A 45 5.29 6.99 -14.14
N ALA A 46 4.94 5.87 -14.78
CA ALA A 46 3.70 5.18 -14.43
C ALA A 46 4.02 4.14 -13.35
N LEU A 47 3.72 4.46 -12.09
CA LEU A 47 3.67 3.46 -11.02
C LEU A 47 2.63 2.41 -11.44
N PRO A 48 2.99 1.13 -11.55
CA PRO A 48 2.01 0.11 -11.89
C PRO A 48 0.99 0.08 -10.76
N ILE A 49 -0.29 0.30 -11.09
CA ILE A 49 -1.39 -0.16 -10.24
C ILE A 49 -1.29 -1.69 -10.30
N ALA A 50 -0.47 -2.25 -9.43
CA ALA A 50 -0.32 -3.68 -9.28
C ALA A 50 -1.70 -4.22 -8.91
N ASN A 51 -2.24 -5.06 -9.79
CA ASN A 51 -3.40 -5.88 -9.50
C ASN A 51 -3.13 -6.60 -8.18
N ALA A 52 -3.99 -6.39 -7.19
CA ALA A 52 -3.98 -7.04 -5.89
C ALA A 52 -4.31 -8.55 -5.96
N GLU A 53 -4.19 -9.18 -7.13
CA GLU A 53 -4.67 -10.54 -7.41
C GLU A 53 -3.65 -11.31 -8.25
N GLN A 54 -2.43 -11.43 -7.73
CA GLN A 54 -1.59 -12.61 -7.96
C GLN A 54 -0.48 -12.60 -6.90
N ARG A 55 -0.90 -12.90 -5.67
CA ARG A 55 0.01 -13.38 -4.63
C ARG A 55 0.44 -14.80 -5.02
N GLY A 56 1.28 -14.90 -6.05
CA GLY A 56 2.28 -15.95 -6.08
C GLY A 56 3.19 -15.74 -4.88
N GLU A 57 3.75 -16.83 -4.37
CA GLU A 57 4.60 -16.96 -3.19
C GLU A 57 5.96 -16.25 -3.35
N VAL A 58 5.96 -15.05 -3.93
CA VAL A 58 7.07 -14.11 -3.84
C VAL A 58 6.79 -13.32 -2.56
N GLU A 59 7.57 -13.59 -1.52
CA GLU A 59 7.76 -12.65 -0.41
C GLU A 59 7.87 -11.26 -1.04
N PRO A 60 6.90 -10.34 -0.82
CA PRO A 60 7.01 -9.02 -1.39
C PRO A 60 8.34 -8.47 -0.89
N GLU A 61 9.25 -8.13 -1.80
CA GLU A 61 10.50 -7.45 -1.43
C GLU A 61 10.08 -6.28 -0.54
N ARG A 62 10.35 -6.42 0.76
CA ARG A 62 9.98 -5.37 1.71
C ARG A 62 10.73 -4.13 1.25
N PRO A 63 10.04 -3.00 1.04
CA PRO A 63 10.71 -1.75 0.71
C PRO A 63 11.82 -1.53 1.73
N GLN A 64 13.07 -1.52 1.26
CA GLN A 64 14.18 -1.22 2.15
C GLN A 64 14.08 0.26 2.53
N PRO A 65 14.39 0.61 3.79
CA PRO A 65 14.50 2.00 4.18
C PRO A 65 15.43 2.75 3.22
N VAL A 66 14.98 3.90 2.73
CA VAL A 66 15.80 4.78 1.85
C VAL A 66 16.96 5.41 2.65
N GLU A 67 16.81 5.47 3.97
CA GLU A 67 17.79 6.03 4.90
C GLU A 67 18.41 4.93 5.76
N ASP A 68 19.64 5.15 6.21
CA ASP A 68 20.28 4.26 7.18
C ASP A 68 19.46 4.19 8.46
N VAL A 69 19.37 2.99 9.04
CA VAL A 69 18.62 2.74 10.28
C VAL A 69 19.51 2.16 11.36
N VAL A 70 19.23 2.52 12.60
CA VAL A 70 19.83 1.94 13.80
C VAL A 70 18.87 0.93 14.39
N GLN A 71 19.37 -0.27 14.66
CA GLN A 71 18.60 -1.30 15.34
C GLN A 71 18.62 -1.06 16.85
N VAL A 72 17.43 -1.04 17.45
CA VAL A 72 17.25 -0.81 18.89
C VAL A 72 16.51 -1.99 19.49
N PRO A 73 17.10 -2.75 20.44
CA PRO A 73 16.42 -3.83 21.13
C PRO A 73 15.21 -3.31 21.90
N LEU A 74 14.07 -4.00 21.77
CA LEU A 74 12.86 -3.71 22.51
C LEU A 74 13.06 -3.94 24.01
N GLU A 75 13.68 -5.06 24.36
CA GLU A 75 13.92 -5.50 25.74
C GLU A 75 15.39 -5.87 25.91
N GLU A 76 15.93 -5.56 27.08
CA GLU A 76 17.30 -5.92 27.43
C GLU A 76 17.42 -7.45 27.49
N GLY A 77 18.31 -8.02 26.67
CA GLY A 77 18.50 -9.47 26.56
C GLY A 77 17.70 -10.18 25.47
N ASN A 78 16.83 -9.49 24.72
CA ASN A 78 16.11 -10.07 23.58
C ASN A 78 16.58 -9.45 22.25
N ALA A 79 17.46 -10.16 21.54
CA ALA A 79 17.98 -9.73 20.24
C ALA A 79 17.02 -10.02 19.06
N GLU A 80 15.95 -10.77 19.27
CA GLU A 80 14.99 -11.13 18.21
C GLU A 80 13.96 -10.02 17.96
N LYS A 81 13.68 -9.20 18.98
CA LYS A 81 12.71 -8.10 18.89
C LYS A 81 13.43 -6.76 18.87
N VAL A 82 13.61 -6.24 17.66
CA VAL A 82 14.29 -4.96 17.42
C VAL A 82 13.39 -3.97 16.68
N PHE A 83 13.52 -2.70 17.02
CA PHE A 83 13.02 -1.59 16.22
C PHE A 83 14.11 -1.11 15.26
N GLN A 84 13.70 -0.64 14.08
CA GLN A 84 14.57 0.11 13.17
C GLN A 84 14.19 1.58 13.25
N VAL A 85 15.10 2.41 13.76
CA VAL A 85 14.91 3.86 13.89
C VAL A 85 15.86 4.55 12.92
N GLY A 86 15.38 5.56 12.19
CA GLY A 86 16.22 6.32 11.25
C GLY A 86 17.48 6.88 11.92
N SER A 87 18.61 6.88 11.20
CA SER A 87 19.88 7.39 11.71
C SER A 87 19.94 8.92 11.77
N GLN A 88 19.05 9.61 11.07
CA GLN A 88 19.05 11.06 10.91
C GLN A 88 18.39 11.82 12.08
N PHE A 89 17.75 11.12 13.03
CA PHE A 89 17.16 11.76 14.20
C PHE A 89 18.23 12.43 15.09
N GLY A 90 17.90 13.58 15.65
CA GLY A 90 18.71 14.17 16.72
C GLY A 90 18.76 13.25 17.94
N GLU A 91 19.84 13.30 18.72
CA GLU A 91 20.06 12.38 19.86
C GLU A 91 18.89 12.40 20.86
N VAL A 92 18.40 13.60 21.21
CA VAL A 92 17.26 13.78 22.13
C VAL A 92 15.97 13.18 21.56
N GLU A 93 15.64 13.50 20.31
CA GLU A 93 14.42 13.00 19.64
C GLU A 93 14.44 11.47 19.51
N LYS A 94 15.62 10.91 19.23
CA LYS A 94 15.83 9.48 19.12
C LYS A 94 15.60 8.78 20.46
N GLU A 95 16.12 9.33 21.56
CA GLU A 95 15.89 8.78 22.91
C GLU A 95 14.42 8.86 23.32
N GLU A 96 13.74 9.97 23.05
CA GLU A 96 12.31 10.14 23.31
C GLU A 96 11.48 9.12 22.52
N LEU A 97 11.77 8.95 21.23
CA LEU A 97 11.10 7.97 20.37
C LEU A 97 11.34 6.53 20.85
N ILE A 98 12.58 6.16 21.17
CA ILE A 98 12.91 4.83 21.68
C ILE A 98 12.15 4.54 22.97
N THR A 99 12.12 5.52 23.89
CA THR A 99 11.41 5.39 25.17
C THR A 99 9.91 5.22 24.95
N PHE A 100 9.32 6.03 24.06
CA PHE A 100 7.91 5.94 23.69
C PHE A 100 7.57 4.55 23.12
N LEU A 101 8.37 4.04 22.19
CA LEU A 101 8.14 2.74 21.56
C LEU A 101 8.25 1.59 22.57
N LYS A 102 9.23 1.63 23.48
CA LYS A 102 9.38 0.64 24.55
C LYS A 102 8.19 0.63 25.51
N ASN A 103 7.65 1.80 25.83
CA ASN A 103 6.48 1.93 26.71
C ASN A 103 5.18 1.39 26.09
N ASN A 104 5.11 1.29 24.75
CA ASN A 104 3.93 0.83 24.01
C ASN A 104 4.17 -0.53 23.31
N ARG A 105 5.04 -1.37 23.87
CA ARG A 105 5.46 -2.65 23.26
C ARG A 105 4.32 -3.64 22.99
N ASP A 106 3.24 -3.53 23.74
CA ASP A 106 2.04 -4.37 23.70
C ASP A 106 1.08 -4.01 22.57
N VAL A 107 1.18 -2.79 22.03
CA VAL A 107 0.40 -2.35 20.84
C VAL A 107 0.86 -3.06 19.57
N PHE A 108 2.12 -3.50 19.52
CA PHE A 108 2.70 -4.13 18.34
C PHE A 108 2.41 -5.64 18.30
N VAL A 109 1.92 -6.09 17.15
CA VAL A 109 1.67 -7.49 16.85
C VAL A 109 2.94 -8.10 16.27
N TRP A 110 3.74 -8.73 17.13
CA TRP A 110 5.06 -9.29 16.78
C TRP A 110 5.01 -10.62 16.01
N LEU A 111 3.87 -11.30 16.02
CA LEU A 111 3.67 -12.58 15.33
C LEU A 111 2.46 -12.46 14.42
N ALA A 112 2.56 -13.00 13.21
CA ALA A 112 1.45 -13.03 12.24
C ALA A 112 0.17 -13.65 12.83
N GLU A 113 0.33 -14.64 13.72
CA GLU A 113 -0.76 -15.34 14.42
C GLU A 113 -1.56 -14.44 15.39
N LYS A 114 -1.00 -13.32 15.81
CA LYS A 114 -1.65 -12.37 16.72
C LYS A 114 -2.37 -11.24 15.98
N VAL A 115 -2.30 -11.21 14.64
CA VAL A 115 -3.06 -10.27 13.83
C VAL A 115 -4.49 -10.82 13.75
N PRO A 116 -5.52 -10.06 14.17
CA PRO A 116 -6.89 -10.52 14.01
C PRO A 116 -7.14 -10.79 12.52
N GLU A 117 -7.56 -12.02 12.21
CA GLU A 117 -7.98 -12.39 10.85
C GLU A 117 -8.99 -11.36 10.35
N ILE A 118 -8.66 -10.74 9.22
CA ILE A 118 -9.61 -9.89 8.52
C ILE A 118 -10.64 -10.85 7.91
N ASN A 119 -11.80 -10.99 8.56
CA ASN A 119 -12.95 -11.66 7.96
C ASN A 119 -13.30 -10.92 6.66
N THR A 120 -12.88 -11.47 5.54
CA THR A 120 -13.30 -11.12 4.18
C THR A 120 -14.67 -11.71 3.86
#